data_AF-A0A0P9DWC2-F1
#
_entry.id   AF-A0A0P9DWC2-F1
#
_cell.length_a   1.000
_cell.length_b   1.000
_cell.length_c   1.000
_cell.angle_alpha   90.00
_cell.angle_beta   90.00
_cell.angle_gamma   90.00
#
_symmetry.space_group_name_H-M   'P 1'
#
loop_
_entity.id
_entity.type
_entity.pdbx_description
1 polymer ?
#
loop_
_entity_poly.entity_id
_entity_poly.type
_entity_poly.pdbx_seq_one_letter_code
_entity_poly.pdbx_strand_id
1 'polypeptide(L)' 'MAKPDNRADNVDHLQNSIDHTIENMNEAEDYLSEHADEISPQEREQIESKNERRLESLDAFRSEIKDEAENQQ' A
#
# COMPACT_ATOMS: atom_id res chain seq x y z
N MET A 1 -12.35 31.03 3.57
CA MET A 1 -10.93 30.79 3.90
C MET A 1 -10.68 29.33 3.65
N ALA A 2 -9.94 28.99 2.59
CA ALA A 2 -9.43 27.63 2.46
C ALA A 2 -8.57 27.36 3.70
N LYS A 3 -8.82 26.24 4.39
CA LYS A 3 -7.87 25.76 5.40
C LYS A 3 -6.51 25.67 4.70
N PRO A 4 -5.41 26.14 5.31
CA PRO A 4 -4.10 25.76 4.80
C PRO A 4 -4.07 24.24 4.83
N ASP A 5 -3.98 23.60 3.65
CA ASP A 5 -3.71 22.17 3.58
C ASP A 5 -2.38 21.96 4.30
N ASN A 6 -2.45 21.30 5.46
CA ASN A 6 -1.27 20.91 6.20
C ASN A 6 -0.66 19.75 5.42
N ARG A 7 0.18 20.06 4.43
CA ARG A 7 0.87 19.04 3.63
C ARG A 7 1.70 18.07 4.46
N ALA A 8 2.06 18.45 5.69
CA ALA A 8 2.65 17.55 6.68
C ALA A 8 1.69 16.40 7.07
N ASP A 9 0.41 16.71 7.29
CA ASP A 9 -0.62 15.71 7.63
C ASP A 9 -0.79 14.72 6.45
N ASN A 10 -0.69 15.20 5.19
CA ASN A 10 -0.76 14.34 4.00
C ASN A 10 0.38 13.32 3.94
N VAL A 11 1.63 13.73 4.24
CA VAL A 11 2.78 12.82 4.25
C VAL A 11 2.62 11.75 5.33
N ASP A 12 2.16 12.11 6.52
CA ASP A 12 1.92 11.16 7.62
C ASP A 12 0.83 10.14 7.25
N HIS A 13 -0.25 10.59 6.61
CA HIS A 13 -1.31 9.70 6.12
C HIS A 13 -0.84 8.75 5.01
N LEU A 14 -0.01 9.24 4.08
CA LEU A 14 0.57 8.42 3.01
C LEU A 14 1.54 7.38 3.58
N GLN A 15 2.38 7.76 4.54
CA GLN A 15 3.29 6.82 5.20
C GLN A 15 2.52 5.72 5.96
N ASN A 16 1.48 6.08 6.70
CA ASN A 16 0.63 5.10 7.37
C ASN A 16 -0.06 4.15 6.36
N SER A 17 -0.51 4.67 5.22
CA SER A 17 -1.10 3.86 4.15
C SER A 17 -0.09 2.91 3.51
N ILE A 18 1.17 3.34 3.34
CA ILE A 18 2.27 2.50 2.88
C ILE A 18 2.52 1.36 3.88
N ASP A 19 2.65 1.68 5.17
CA ASP A 19 2.96 0.70 6.21
C ASP A 19 1.87 -0.38 6.28
N HIS A 20 0.60 0.02 6.30
CA HIS A 20 -0.51 -0.92 6.27
C HIS A 20 -0.57 -1.73 4.98
N THR A 21 -0.24 -1.13 3.83
CA THR A 21 -0.25 -1.86 2.55
C THR A 21 0.82 -2.94 2.54
N ILE A 22 2.02 -2.65 3.07
CA ILE A 22 3.12 -3.62 3.20
C ILE A 22 2.74 -4.73 4.18
N GLU A 23 2.18 -4.39 5.34
CA GLU A 23 1.71 -5.36 6.33
C GLU A 23 0.67 -6.32 5.71
N ASN A 24 -0.35 -5.78 5.04
CA ASN A 24 -1.37 -6.57 4.34
C ASN A 24 -0.82 -7.45 3.21
N MET A 25 0.26 -7.03 2.55
CA MET A 25 0.94 -7.85 1.54
C MET A 25 1.66 -9.02 2.20
N ASN A 26 2.43 -8.76 3.27
CA ASN A 26 3.16 -9.79 3.98
C ASN A 26 2.21 -10.83 4.60
N GLU A 27 1.13 -10.40 5.25
CA GLU A 27 0.10 -11.29 5.80
C GLU A 27 -0.55 -12.16 4.71
N ALA A 28 -0.77 -11.60 3.53
CA ALA A 28 -1.30 -12.34 2.39
C ALA A 28 -0.31 -13.39 1.87
N GLU A 29 0.98 -13.07 1.78
CA GLU A 29 2.02 -14.03 1.40
C GLU A 29 2.19 -15.14 2.45
N ASP A 30 2.16 -14.79 3.74
CA ASP A 30 2.20 -15.74 4.84
C ASP A 30 1.01 -16.69 4.78
N TYR A 31 -0.20 -16.19 4.54
CA TYR A 31 -1.38 -17.01 4.32
C TYR A 31 -1.24 -17.98 3.14
N LEU A 32 -0.72 -17.50 2.00
CA LEU A 32 -0.47 -18.35 0.82
C LEU A 32 0.55 -19.47 1.11
N SER A 33 1.54 -19.18 1.95
CA SER A 33 2.58 -20.12 2.38
C SER A 33 2.04 -21.15 3.37
N GLU A 34 1.34 -20.70 4.41
CA GLU A 34 0.77 -21.56 5.47
C GLU A 34 -0.33 -22.50 4.94
N HIS A 35 -1.12 -22.04 3.97
CA HIS A 35 -2.24 -22.80 3.40
C HIS A 35 -1.95 -23.35 2.00
N ALA A 36 -0.68 -23.46 1.59
CA ALA A 36 -0.32 -23.81 0.22
C ALA A 36 -0.95 -25.11 -0.30
N ASP A 37 -1.15 -26.10 0.59
CA ASP A 37 -1.73 -27.42 0.27
C ASP A 37 -3.27 -27.43 0.26
N GLU A 38 -3.92 -26.45 0.90
CA GLU A 38 -5.37 -26.41 1.11
C GLU A 38 -6.07 -25.35 0.27
N ILE A 39 -5.34 -24.29 -0.10
CA ILE A 39 -5.88 -23.15 -0.83
C ILE A 39 -6.27 -23.52 -2.27
N SER A 40 -7.43 -23.04 -2.71
CA SER A 40 -7.84 -23.24 -4.10
C SER A 40 -6.99 -22.40 -5.07
N PRO A 41 -6.75 -22.86 -6.31
CA PRO A 41 -6.02 -22.08 -7.31
C PRO A 41 -6.64 -20.70 -7.58
N GLN A 42 -7.97 -20.60 -7.56
CA GLN A 42 -8.71 -19.36 -7.78
C GLN A 42 -8.52 -18.36 -6.63
N GLU A 43 -8.42 -18.84 -5.40
CA GLU A 43 -8.18 -18.00 -4.24
C GLU A 43 -6.74 -17.52 -4.19
N ARG A 44 -5.79 -18.40 -4.50
CA ARG A 44 -4.37 -18.04 -4.70
C ARG A 44 -4.22 -16.91 -5.72
N GLU A 45 -4.76 -17.07 -6.92
CA GLU A 45 -4.67 -16.08 -8.00
C GLU A 45 -5.29 -14.72 -7.59
N GLN A 46 -6.40 -14.74 -6.85
CA GLN A 46 -7.02 -13.51 -6.35
C GLN A 46 -6.15 -12.78 -5.33
N ILE A 47 -5.45 -13.51 -4.46
CA ILE A 47 -4.55 -12.94 -3.46
C ILE A 47 -3.32 -12.37 -4.16
N GLU A 48 -2.70 -13.13 -5.07
CA GLU A 48 -1.55 -12.69 -5.86
C GLU A 48 -1.89 -11.42 -6.67
N SER A 49 -3.02 -11.41 -7.39
CA SER A 49 -3.48 -10.22 -8.13
C SER A 49 -3.82 -9.01 -7.23
N LYS A 50 -4.25 -9.24 -5.98
CA LYS A 50 -4.38 -8.16 -4.99
C LYS A 50 -3.01 -7.61 -4.60
N ASN A 51 -2.02 -8.47 -4.38
CA ASN A 51 -0.66 -8.06 -4.05
C ASN A 51 0.01 -7.29 -5.20
N GLU A 52 -0.22 -7.70 -6.46
CA GLU A 52 0.25 -6.94 -7.63
C GLU A 52 -0.30 -5.50 -7.66
N ARG A 53 -1.61 -5.32 -7.42
CA ARG A 53 -2.22 -3.98 -7.35
C ARG A 53 -1.74 -3.15 -6.15
N ARG A 54 -1.41 -3.81 -5.04
CA ARG A 54 -0.79 -3.15 -3.87
C ARG A 54 0.60 -2.63 -4.21
N LEU A 55 1.40 -3.35 -5.00
CA LEU A 55 2.68 -2.85 -5.50
C LEU A 55 2.51 -1.57 -6.34
N GLU A 56 1.56 -1.55 -7.26
CA GLU A 56 1.24 -0.33 -8.05
C GLU A 56 0.82 0.84 -7.15
N SER A 57 0.02 0.56 -6.11
CA SER A 57 -0.41 1.57 -5.14
C SER A 57 0.76 2.12 -4.32
N LEU A 58 1.70 1.26 -3.91
CA LEU A 58 2.91 1.68 -3.19
C LEU A 58 3.79 2.61 -4.04
N ASP A 59 3.92 2.33 -5.33
CA ASP A 59 4.68 3.22 -6.23
C ASP A 59 3.98 4.57 -6.42
N ALA A 60 2.64 4.59 -6.49
CA ALA A 60 1.86 5.82 -6.51
C ALA A 60 2.06 6.64 -5.22
N PHE A 61 1.95 6.02 -4.04
CA PHE A 61 2.15 6.69 -2.76
C PHE A 61 3.57 7.27 -2.62
N ARG A 62 4.58 6.53 -3.08
CA ARG A 62 5.98 7.01 -3.09
C ARG A 62 6.16 8.22 -3.99
N SER A 63 5.51 8.25 -5.16
CA SER A 63 5.51 9.43 -6.03
C SER A 63 4.83 10.61 -5.35
N GLU A 64 3.68 10.39 -4.71
CA GLU A 64 2.92 11.44 -4.04
C GLU A 64 3.66 12.06 -2.86
N ILE A 65 4.33 11.24 -2.03
CA ILE A 65 5.20 11.74 -0.94
C ILE A 65 6.31 12.63 -1.49
N LYS A 66 6.92 12.24 -2.62
CA LYS A 66 7.97 13.03 -3.25
C LYS A 66 7.43 14.37 -3.74
N ASP A 67 6.28 14.36 -4.41
CA ASP A 67 5.64 15.57 -4.91
C ASP A 67 5.24 16.51 -3.76
N GLU A 68 4.72 15.97 -2.65
CA GLU A 68 4.40 16.77 -1.46
C GLU A 68 5.65 17.36 -0.81
N ALA A 69 6.76 16.61 -0.74
CA ALA A 69 8.03 17.11 -0.22
C ALA A 69 8.63 18.23 -1.10
N GLU A 70 8.49 18.14 -2.43
CA GLU A 70 8.92 19.19 -3.36
C GLU A 70 8.04 20.45 -3.29
N ASN A 71 6.75 20.30 -2.97
CA ASN A 71 5.81 21.41 -2.80
C ASN A 71 5.78 22.04 -1.39
N GLN A 72 6.64 21.59 -0.47
CA GLN A 72 6.83 22.22 0.86
C GLN A 72 7.83 23.39 0.86
N GLN A 73 8.34 23.82 -0.30
CA GLN A 73 9.24 24.98 -0.44
C GLN A 73 8.51 26.33 -0.59
#